data_AF-T2IST1-F1
#
_entry.id   AF-T2IST1-F1
#
_cell.length_a   1.000
_cell.length_b   1.000
_cell.length_c   1.000
_cell.angle_alpha   90.00
_cell.angle_beta   90.00
_cell.angle_gamma   90.00
#
_symmetry.space_group_name_H-M   'P 1'
#
loop_
_entity.id
_entity.type
_entity.pdbx_description
1 polymer ?
#
loop_
_entity_poly.entity_id
_entity_poly.type
_entity_poly.pdbx_seq_one_letter_code
_entity_poly.pdbx_strand_id
1 'polypeptide(L)' 'MIFNAKLQEFAQKVGFIANLYTGGKLPSEKAYYQVESLFRELQSTKGTFINDQEDQGDR' A
#
# COMPACT_ATOMS: atom_id res chain seq x y z
N MET A 1 -14.94 -1.98 13.94
CA MET A 1 -15.27 -2.70 12.69
C MET A 1 -14.52 -2.14 11.47
N ILE A 2 -14.37 -0.81 11.33
CA ILE A 2 -13.67 -0.17 10.18
C ILE A 2 -12.22 -0.66 10.00
N PHE A 3 -11.44 -0.78 11.08
CA PHE A 3 -10.05 -1.28 10.99
C PHE A 3 -9.96 -2.71 10.43
N ASN A 4 -10.85 -3.62 10.87
CA ASN A 4 -10.86 -4.99 10.37
C ASN A 4 -11.20 -5.04 8.86
N ALA A 5 -12.17 -4.23 8.42
CA ALA A 5 -12.50 -4.13 7.00
C ALA A 5 -11.32 -3.60 6.17
N LYS A 6 -10.62 -2.57 6.67
CA LYS A 6 -9.43 -2.03 6.01
C LYS A 6 -8.24 -3.00 5.99
N LEU A 7 -8.06 -3.77 7.07
CA LEU A 7 -7.06 -4.84 7.11
C LEU A 7 -7.35 -5.95 6.10
N GLN A 8 -8.63 -6.34 5.97
CA GLN A 8 -9.07 -7.33 4.98
C GLN A 8 -8.86 -6.83 3.55
N GLU A 9 -9.25 -5.58 3.27
CA GLU A 9 -9.03 -4.93 1.97
C GLU A 9 -7.54 -4.87 1.61
N PHE A 10 -6.69 -4.49 2.56
CA PHE A 10 -5.23 -4.47 2.40
C PHE A 10 -4.70 -5.85 2.00
N ALA A 11 -5.06 -6.91 2.75
CA ALA A 11 -4.59 -8.26 2.48
C ALA A 11 -5.00 -8.76 1.08
N GLN A 12 -6.24 -8.46 0.66
CA GLN A 12 -6.74 -8.82 -0.67
C GLN A 12 -5.93 -8.14 -1.79
N LYS A 13 -5.69 -6.83 -1.66
CA LYS A 13 -4.94 -6.06 -2.67
C LYS A 13 -3.47 -6.48 -2.74
N VAL A 14 -2.82 -6.75 -1.60
CA VAL A 14 -1.44 -7.27 -1.57
C VAL A 14 -1.35 -8.63 -2.27
N GLY A 15 -2.30 -9.54 -2.01
CA GLY A 15 -2.36 -10.82 -2.71
C GLY A 15 -2.52 -10.67 -4.23
N PHE A 16 -3.36 -9.73 -4.66
CA PHE A 16 -3.51 -9.43 -6.09
C PHE A 16 -2.21 -8.90 -6.72
N ILE A 17 -1.51 -7.98 -6.06
CA ILE A 17 -0.22 -7.45 -6.52
C ILE A 17 0.83 -8.58 -6.62
N ALA A 18 0.91 -9.45 -5.62
CA ALA A 18 1.83 -10.59 -5.62
C ALA A 18 1.55 -11.54 -6.80
N ASN A 19 0.28 -11.78 -7.12
CA ASN A 19 -0.11 -12.59 -8.28
C ASN A 19 0.28 -11.91 -9.60
N LEU A 20 0.14 -10.59 -9.72
CA LEU A 20 0.57 -9.84 -10.91
C LEU A 20 2.09 -9.89 -11.11
N TYR A 21 2.86 -9.71 -10.03
CA TYR A 21 4.32 -9.82 -10.06
C TYR A 21 4.77 -11.22 -10.45
N THR A 22 4.23 -12.25 -9.80
CA THR A 22 4.53 -13.66 -10.10
C THR A 22 4.16 -14.02 -11.54
N GLY A 23 3.07 -13.44 -12.06
CA GLY A 23 2.64 -13.62 -13.45
C GLY A 23 3.42 -12.79 -14.48
N GLY A 24 4.46 -12.04 -14.08
CA GLY A 24 5.28 -11.21 -14.96
C GLY A 24 4.56 -9.97 -15.51
N LYS A 25 3.37 -9.64 -15.00
CA LYS A 25 2.53 -8.52 -15.46
C LYS A 25 2.85 -7.20 -14.76
N LEU A 26 3.67 -7.26 -13.70
CA LEU A 26 4.04 -6.11 -12.90
C LEU A 26 5.52 -6.21 -12.50
N PRO A 27 6.36 -5.18 -12.76
CA PRO A 27 7.74 -5.13 -12.29
C PRO A 27 7.83 -5.09 -10.76
N SER A 28 8.94 -5.59 -10.21
CA SER A 28 9.21 -5.63 -8.75
C SER A 28 9.10 -4.25 -8.10
N GLU A 29 9.68 -3.22 -8.71
CA GLU A 29 9.65 -1.84 -8.22
C GLU A 29 8.20 -1.30 -8.13
N LYS A 30 7.39 -1.50 -9.17
CA LYS A 30 5.98 -1.09 -9.16
C LYS A 30 5.13 -1.91 -8.18
N ALA A 31 5.48 -3.17 -7.95
CA ALA A 31 4.82 -3.99 -6.94
C ALA A 31 5.12 -3.46 -5.53
N TYR A 32 6.38 -3.11 -5.26
CA TYR A 32 6.81 -2.54 -3.99
C TYR A 32 6.07 -1.23 -3.67
N TYR A 33 6.10 -0.24 -4.59
CA TYR A 33 5.45 1.05 -4.36
C TYR A 33 3.94 0.95 -4.15
N GLN A 34 3.27 0.01 -4.84
CA GLN A 34 1.84 -0.23 -4.62
C GLN A 34 1.57 -0.83 -3.24
N VAL A 35 2.37 -1.80 -2.78
CA VAL A 35 2.22 -2.38 -1.44
C VAL A 35 2.52 -1.34 -0.36
N GLU A 36 3.55 -0.51 -0.55
CA GLU A 36 3.88 0.59 0.35
C GLU A 36 2.72 1.60 0.49
N SER A 37 2.14 2.02 -0.64
CA SER A 37 0.98 2.92 -0.64
C SER A 37 -0.21 2.34 0.11
N LEU A 38 -0.51 1.04 -0.08
CA LEU A 38 -1.57 0.36 0.65
C LEU A 38 -1.29 0.25 2.16
N PHE A 39 -0.03 0.09 2.54
CA PHE A 39 0.36 0.06 3.94
C PHE A 39 0.15 1.42 4.61
N ARG A 40 0.52 2.52 3.93
CA ARG A 40 0.27 3.89 4.40
C ARG A 40 -1.24 4.16 4.58
N GLU A 41 -2.07 3.70 3.64
CA GLU A 41 -3.54 3.78 3.78
C GLU A 41 -4.03 3.01 5.03
N LEU A 42 -3.56 1.77 5.22
CA LEU A 42 -3.92 0.97 6.40
C LEU A 42 -3.49 1.65 7.72
N GLN A 43 -2.28 2.22 7.76
CA GLN A 43 -1.76 2.94 8.93
C GLN A 43 -2.61 4.15 9.30
N SER A 44 -3.10 4.91 8.31
CA SER A 44 -4.00 6.06 8.55
C SER A 44 -5.28 5.65 9.30
N THR A 45 -5.75 4.42 9.09
CA THR A 45 -6.94 3.87 9.75
C THR A 45 -6.74 3.60 11.25
N LYS A 46 -5.50 3.42 11.69
CA LYS A 46 -5.14 3.21 13.11
C LYS A 46 -5.01 4.53 13.88
N GLY A 47 -5.09 5.67 13.20
CA GLY A 47 -4.93 7.01 13.80
C GLY A 47 -3.47 7.44 13.99
N THR A 48 -2.50 6.66 13.48
CA THR A 48 -1.10 7.06 13.45
C THR A 48 -0.86 7.84 12.17
N PHE A 49 -1.08 9.16 12.22
CA PHE A 49 -0.58 10.08 11.21
C PHE A 49 0.95 9.98 11.17
N ILE A 50 1.50 9.35 10.12
CA ILE A 50 2.85 9.67 9.66
C ILE A 50 2.62 10.71 8.57
N ASN A 51 2.97 11.96 8.87
CA ASN A 51 2.98 13.04 7.89
C ASN A 51 4.08 12.74 6.86
N ASP A 52 3.72 12.16 5.72
CA ASP A 52 4.55 12.16 4.51
C ASP A 52 4.14 13.32 3.58
N GLN A 53 3.93 14.51 4.16
CA GLN A 53 4.12 15.75 3.40
C GLN A 53 5.59 16.15 3.48
N GLU A 54 6.50 15.31 3.01
CA GLU A 54 7.90 15.65 2.70
C GLU A 54 8.34 15.00 1.38
N ASP A 55 7.50 15.07 0.35
CA ASP A 55 7.98 14.92 -1.05
C ASP A 55 7.22 15.89 -1.99
N GLN A 56 7.13 17.14 -1.55
CA GLN A 56 7.04 18.29 -2.47
C GLN A 56 8.19 19.24 -2.15
N GLY A 57 9.33 19.04 -2.83
CA GLY A 57 10.35 20.08 -3.00
C GLY A 57 11.80 19.61 -3.05
N ASP A 58 12.31 19.28 -4.25
CA ASP A 58 13.38 20.04 -4.92
C ASP A 58 13.57 19.52 -6.38
N ARG A 59 13.23 20.38 -7.35
CA ARG A 59 13.47 20.34 -8.82
C ARG A 59 12.61 19.47 -9.73
#